data_AF-A0A553FTG2-F1
#
_entry.id   AF-A0A553FTG2-F1
#
_cell.length_a   1.000
_cell.length_b   1.000
_cell.length_c   1.000
_cell.angle_alpha   90.00
_cell.angle_beta   90.00
_cell.angle_gamma   90.00
#
_symmetry.space_group_name_H-M   'P 1'
#
loop_
_entity.id
_entity.type
_entity.pdbx_description
1 polymer ?
#
loop_
_entity_poly.entity_id
_entity_poly.type
_entity_poly.pdbx_seq_one_letter_code
_entity_poly.pdbx_strand_id
1 'polypeptide(L)'
;MMKSLILILLCSAPLLSYLRGQDMDAGFLVKFKDEVTPHRITGVFLTPGEQMKIETLFEDKDETYHLVTKFGTKRTVSKNVWQWTAPEEKGIYPIVIKESNDQDSMLLNCIVMVPFEQVTEGKLNGFRIGSYPKSTNELYTLPKGFIEVTRANEQTHISPHYTLKDFLCKQQSDYPKYIVLKERGILKLEMVQSYLNSSGLRFSKFRFISGYRTPFYNRSIGNVKNSRHIFGDAYDIYIDENNDAQMDDLNADGEKDKKDVLYLYNRVDELYRHPWFKPFIGGLGLYRANSRHTGFIHIDSRGYRARWGE
;
A
#
# COMPACT_ATOMS: atom_id res chain seq x y z
N MET A 1 21.88 -12.84 -11.57
CA MET A 1 21.15 -13.99 -11.01
C MET A 1 20.93 -13.74 -9.53
N MET A 2 19.84 -13.06 -9.17
CA MET A 2 19.48 -12.82 -7.77
C MET A 2 18.66 -14.03 -7.31
N LYS A 3 19.30 -14.93 -6.56
CA LYS A 3 18.62 -16.11 -6.01
C LYS A 3 17.50 -15.63 -5.09
N SER A 4 16.27 -16.04 -5.40
CA SER A 4 15.07 -15.82 -4.60
C SER A 4 15.33 -16.21 -3.15
N LEU A 5 15.50 -15.21 -2.29
CA LEU A 5 15.37 -15.41 -0.85
C LEU A 5 13.86 -15.47 -0.58
N ILE A 6 13.28 -16.66 -0.79
CA ILE A 6 11.95 -17.01 -0.32
C ILE A 6 12.04 -16.90 1.21
N LEU A 7 11.61 -15.77 1.75
CA LEU A 7 11.40 -15.63 3.18
C LEU A 7 10.17 -16.47 3.48
N ILE A 8 10.41 -17.68 3.96
CA ILE A 8 9.40 -18.47 4.64
C ILE A 8 8.92 -17.57 5.78
N LEU A 9 7.68 -17.07 5.71
CA LEU A 9 6.95 -16.73 6.92
C LEU A 9 6.85 -18.05 7.69
N LEU A 10 7.88 -18.38 8.46
CA LEU A 10 7.73 -19.33 9.55
C LEU A 10 6.84 -18.60 10.54
N CYS A 11 5.54 -18.79 10.35
CA CYS A 11 4.49 -18.42 11.28
C CYS A 11 4.79 -19.11 12.60
N SER A 12 5.56 -18.46 13.46
CA SER A 12 5.42 -18.68 14.89
C SER A 12 3.96 -18.33 15.21
N ALA A 13 3.23 -19.21 15.91
CA ALA A 13 1.86 -19.00 16.41
C ALA A 13 1.50 -17.55 16.83
N PRO A 14 2.39 -16.73 17.45
CA PRO A 14 2.10 -15.33 17.74
C PRO A 14 1.83 -14.42 16.51
N LEU A 15 2.35 -14.73 15.31
CA LEU A 15 2.09 -13.94 14.10
C LEU A 15 0.65 -14.13 13.61
N LEU A 16 0.11 -15.36 13.70
CA LEU A 16 -1.27 -15.68 13.36
C LEU A 16 -2.27 -15.03 14.32
N SER A 17 -1.94 -14.94 15.61
CA SER A 17 -2.74 -14.21 16.60
C SER A 17 -2.74 -12.69 16.35
N TYR A 18 -1.68 -12.19 15.72
CA TYR A 18 -1.49 -10.77 15.42
C TYR A 18 -2.13 -10.34 14.09
N LEU A 19 -2.12 -11.25 13.11
CA LEU A 19 -2.75 -11.12 11.80
C LEU A 19 -4.22 -11.54 11.80
N ARG A 20 -4.80 -11.95 12.93
CA ARG A 20 -6.24 -12.18 13.08
C ARG A 20 -6.89 -10.95 13.70
N GLY A 21 -6.89 -9.85 12.95
CA GLY A 21 -7.82 -8.74 13.20
C GLY A 21 -9.20 -9.16 12.69
N GLN A 22 -10.03 -9.68 13.60
CA GLN A 22 -11.29 -10.35 13.28
C GLN A 22 -12.15 -9.51 12.30
N ASP A 23 -12.60 -10.15 11.21
CA ASP A 23 -13.38 -9.68 10.06
C ASP A 23 -12.64 -9.18 8.80
N MET A 24 -11.46 -8.55 8.88
CA MET A 24 -10.81 -7.96 7.69
C MET A 24 -9.81 -8.89 6.98
N ASP A 25 -9.37 -9.93 7.66
CA ASP A 25 -8.43 -10.94 7.16
C ASP A 25 -9.16 -12.25 6.81
N ALA A 26 -8.66 -12.95 5.80
CA ALA A 26 -9.12 -14.29 5.46
C ALA A 26 -8.33 -15.35 6.23
N GLY A 27 -8.88 -16.56 6.31
CA GLY A 27 -8.27 -17.74 6.94
C GLY A 27 -7.08 -18.34 6.19
N PHE A 28 -6.80 -17.87 4.98
CA PHE A 28 -5.69 -18.32 4.13
C PHE A 28 -4.87 -17.11 3.68
N LEU A 29 -3.68 -17.32 3.08
CA LEU A 29 -2.92 -16.23 2.46
C LEU A 29 -2.91 -16.36 0.95
N VAL A 30 -2.78 -15.23 0.26
CA VAL A 30 -2.57 -15.20 -1.19
C VAL A 30 -1.22 -14.56 -1.50
N LYS A 31 -0.39 -15.30 -2.23
CA LYS A 31 0.83 -14.80 -2.84
C LYS A 31 0.55 -14.34 -4.26
N PHE A 32 1.03 -13.13 -4.56
CA PHE A 32 1.01 -12.57 -5.91
C PHE A 32 2.26 -11.69 -6.09
N LYS A 33 2.87 -11.75 -7.28
CA LYS A 33 4.16 -11.08 -7.53
C LYS A 33 5.18 -11.39 -6.40
N ASP A 34 5.71 -10.35 -5.75
CA ASP A 34 6.66 -10.42 -4.65
C ASP A 34 6.01 -10.25 -3.26
N GLU A 35 4.68 -10.22 -3.19
CA GLU A 35 3.92 -9.94 -1.97
C GLU A 35 3.06 -11.13 -1.53
N VAL A 36 2.72 -11.13 -0.25
CA VAL A 36 1.78 -12.06 0.38
C VAL A 36 0.80 -11.23 1.21
N THR A 37 -0.50 -11.49 1.04
CA THR A 37 -1.55 -10.77 1.77
C THR A 37 -2.42 -11.75 2.60
N PRO A 38 -2.76 -11.39 3.85
CA PRO A 38 -3.84 -12.02 4.61
C PRO A 38 -5.20 -11.34 4.38
N HIS A 39 -5.21 -10.18 3.74
CA HIS A 39 -6.39 -9.30 3.73
C HIS A 39 -7.45 -9.77 2.74
N ARG A 40 -8.73 -9.69 3.15
CA ARG A 40 -9.88 -10.03 2.29
C ARG A 40 -10.00 -9.17 1.05
N ILE A 41 -9.44 -7.96 1.03
CA ILE A 41 -9.41 -7.09 -0.14
C ILE A 41 -7.97 -6.60 -0.34
N THR A 42 -7.44 -6.71 -1.55
CA THR A 42 -6.11 -6.19 -1.90
C THR A 42 -6.10 -5.64 -3.33
N GLY A 43 -5.53 -4.44 -3.52
CA GLY A 43 -5.26 -3.86 -4.83
C GLY A 43 -3.95 -4.39 -5.40
N VAL A 44 -3.94 -4.70 -6.70
CA VAL A 44 -2.74 -5.17 -7.41
C VAL A 44 -2.55 -4.36 -8.68
N PHE A 45 -1.36 -3.81 -8.92
CA PHE A 45 -1.16 -2.79 -9.96
C PHE A 45 -0.37 -3.33 -11.16
N LEU A 46 -0.99 -3.49 -12.32
CA LEU A 46 -0.41 -4.19 -13.46
C LEU A 46 -0.29 -3.27 -14.68
N THR A 47 0.67 -3.52 -15.57
CA THR A 47 0.64 -2.95 -16.93
C THR A 47 -0.32 -3.75 -17.82
N PRO A 48 -0.79 -3.17 -18.94
CA PRO A 48 -1.52 -3.91 -19.98
C PRO A 48 -0.84 -5.24 -20.35
N GLY A 49 -1.63 -6.32 -20.41
CA GLY A 49 -1.13 -7.65 -20.77
C GLY A 49 -0.18 -8.30 -19.76
N GLU A 50 0.09 -7.69 -18.60
CA GLU A 50 1.01 -8.25 -17.60
C GLU A 50 0.50 -9.59 -17.08
N GLN A 51 1.40 -10.56 -17.06
CA GLN A 51 1.15 -11.89 -16.51
C GLN A 51 1.54 -11.95 -15.04
N MET A 52 0.64 -12.44 -14.20
CA MET A 52 0.85 -12.60 -12.78
C MET A 52 0.52 -14.02 -12.29
N LYS A 53 1.45 -14.62 -11.54
CA LYS A 53 1.19 -15.85 -10.79
C LYS A 53 0.43 -15.50 -9.50
N ILE A 54 -0.64 -16.24 -9.23
CA ILE A 54 -1.43 -16.19 -8.00
C ILE A 54 -1.40 -17.58 -7.36
N GLU A 55 -1.12 -17.64 -6.07
CA GLU A 55 -0.95 -18.88 -5.32
C GLU A 55 -1.54 -18.72 -3.93
N THR A 56 -2.40 -19.63 -3.48
CA THR A 56 -2.78 -19.66 -2.05
C THR A 56 -1.69 -20.34 -1.24
N LEU A 57 -1.45 -19.84 -0.03
CA LEU A 57 -0.54 -20.40 0.95
C LEU A 57 -1.36 -20.77 2.20
N PHE A 58 -0.92 -21.79 2.96
CA PHE A 58 -1.61 -22.36 4.14
C PHE A 58 -2.91 -23.12 3.78
N GLU A 59 -3.47 -24.03 4.58
CA GLU A 59 -2.96 -24.80 5.73
C GLU A 59 -3.46 -26.26 5.76
N ASP A 60 -4.35 -26.66 4.85
CA ASP A 60 -4.73 -28.06 4.68
C ASP A 60 -4.35 -28.54 3.27
N LYS A 61 -3.70 -29.72 3.18
CA LYS A 61 -3.35 -30.31 1.88
C LYS A 61 -4.59 -30.71 1.10
N ASP A 62 -5.70 -30.92 1.79
CA ASP A 62 -6.96 -31.32 1.19
C ASP A 62 -7.80 -30.11 0.74
N GLU A 63 -7.63 -28.96 1.38
CA GLU A 63 -8.28 -27.71 0.99
C GLU A 63 -7.97 -27.34 -0.47
N THR A 64 -9.03 -26.99 -1.17
CA THR A 64 -8.98 -26.61 -2.58
C THR A 64 -9.58 -25.22 -2.69
N TYR A 65 -8.95 -24.41 -3.53
CA TYR A 65 -9.35 -23.05 -3.78
C TYR A 65 -9.67 -22.87 -5.26
N HIS A 66 -10.47 -21.87 -5.58
CA HIS A 66 -10.87 -21.52 -6.93
C HIS A 66 -10.66 -20.04 -7.19
N LEU A 67 -9.90 -19.75 -8.25
CA LEU A 67 -9.82 -18.40 -8.80
C LEU A 67 -10.98 -18.16 -9.78
N VAL A 68 -11.83 -17.19 -9.47
CA VAL A 68 -12.98 -16.76 -10.26
C VAL A 68 -12.71 -15.37 -10.82
N THR A 69 -12.86 -15.22 -12.13
CA THR A 69 -12.76 -13.92 -12.81
C THR A 69 -13.64 -13.90 -14.05
N LYS A 70 -14.18 -12.72 -14.37
CA LYS A 70 -14.90 -12.45 -15.63
C LYS A 70 -14.01 -11.80 -16.69
N PHE A 71 -12.80 -11.40 -16.32
CA PHE A 71 -11.92 -10.57 -17.13
C PHE A 71 -10.50 -11.13 -17.17
N GLY A 72 -9.73 -10.72 -18.18
CA GLY A 72 -8.41 -11.27 -18.45
C GLY A 72 -8.47 -12.75 -18.83
N THR A 73 -7.31 -13.42 -18.83
CA THR A 73 -7.24 -14.85 -19.11
C THR A 73 -6.66 -15.60 -17.92
N LYS A 74 -7.32 -16.69 -17.52
CA LYS A 74 -6.89 -17.58 -16.42
C LYS A 74 -6.39 -18.90 -16.98
N ARG A 75 -5.22 -19.34 -16.53
CA ARG A 75 -4.73 -20.72 -16.70
C ARG A 75 -4.37 -21.30 -15.33
N THR A 76 -4.97 -22.44 -14.98
CA THR A 76 -4.54 -23.22 -13.80
C THR A 76 -3.19 -23.86 -14.11
N VAL A 77 -2.19 -23.63 -13.25
CA VAL A 77 -0.84 -24.19 -13.40
C VAL A 77 -0.71 -25.48 -12.58
N SER A 78 -1.22 -25.49 -11.36
CA SER A 78 -1.31 -26.65 -10.48
C SER A 78 -2.44 -26.44 -9.46
N LYS A 79 -2.63 -27.39 -8.52
CA LYS A 79 -3.55 -27.19 -7.39
C LYS A 79 -3.22 -25.86 -6.70
N ASN A 80 -4.25 -25.02 -6.50
CA ASN A 80 -4.17 -23.73 -5.82
C ASN A 80 -3.18 -22.69 -6.43
N VAL A 81 -2.77 -22.90 -7.68
CA VAL A 81 -1.84 -22.01 -8.39
C VAL A 81 -2.39 -21.69 -9.78
N TRP A 82 -2.46 -20.40 -10.08
CA TRP A 82 -2.95 -19.89 -11.35
C TRP A 82 -1.98 -18.88 -11.95
N GLN A 83 -1.94 -18.86 -13.28
CA GLN A 83 -1.44 -17.75 -14.06
C GLN A 83 -2.65 -16.94 -14.52
N TRP A 84 -2.65 -15.64 -14.23
CA TRP A 84 -3.63 -14.71 -14.77
C TRP A 84 -2.94 -13.64 -15.63
N THR A 85 -3.52 -13.33 -16.77
CA THR A 85 -3.05 -12.26 -17.67
C THR A 85 -4.03 -11.11 -17.63
N ALA A 86 -3.51 -9.92 -17.35
CA ALA A 86 -4.30 -8.71 -17.32
C ALA A 86 -4.88 -8.35 -18.70
N PRO A 87 -6.08 -7.75 -18.77
CA PRO A 87 -6.56 -7.12 -19.99
C PRO A 87 -5.58 -6.07 -20.54
N GLU A 88 -5.67 -5.81 -21.84
CA GLU A 88 -4.90 -4.73 -22.49
C GLU A 88 -5.45 -3.34 -22.15
N GLU A 89 -6.75 -3.26 -21.89
CA GLU A 89 -7.41 -2.02 -21.51
C GLU A 89 -7.12 -1.66 -20.06
N LYS A 90 -6.90 -0.36 -19.80
CA LYS A 90 -6.81 0.16 -18.43
C LYS A 90 -8.15 -0.01 -17.71
N GLY A 91 -8.11 -0.27 -16.41
CA GLY A 91 -9.33 -0.46 -15.64
C GLY A 91 -9.12 -1.25 -14.36
N ILE A 92 -10.22 -1.58 -13.69
CA ILE A 92 -10.22 -2.39 -12.46
C ILE A 92 -10.92 -3.71 -12.78
N TYR A 93 -10.21 -4.81 -12.56
CA TYR A 93 -10.62 -6.16 -12.92
C TYR A 93 -10.61 -7.04 -11.66
N PRO A 94 -11.76 -7.21 -11.01
CA PRO A 94 -11.89 -8.06 -9.84
C PRO A 94 -11.53 -9.52 -10.13
N ILE A 95 -10.73 -10.11 -9.25
CA ILE A 95 -10.50 -11.54 -9.14
C ILE A 95 -10.93 -11.97 -7.75
N VAL A 96 -11.75 -13.01 -7.65
CA VAL A 96 -12.14 -13.59 -6.36
C VAL A 96 -11.45 -14.93 -6.21
N ILE A 97 -10.78 -15.14 -5.10
CA ILE A 97 -10.18 -16.42 -4.72
C ILE A 97 -11.06 -16.96 -3.60
N LYS A 98 -11.70 -18.11 -3.83
CA LYS A 98 -12.65 -18.71 -2.90
C LYS A 98 -12.20 -20.08 -2.46
N GLU A 99 -12.48 -20.42 -1.22
CA GLU A 99 -12.39 -21.78 -0.72
C GLU A 99 -13.51 -22.65 -1.33
N SER A 100 -13.26 -23.93 -1.61
CA SER A 100 -14.24 -24.83 -2.26
C SER A 100 -15.51 -25.07 -1.44
N ASN A 101 -15.48 -24.86 -0.12
CA ASN A 101 -16.65 -24.94 0.76
C ASN A 101 -17.44 -23.62 0.85
N ASP A 102 -17.01 -22.58 0.13
CA ASP A 102 -17.56 -21.21 0.12
C ASP A 102 -17.58 -20.51 1.50
N GLN A 103 -16.80 -20.97 2.48
CA GLN A 103 -16.72 -20.33 3.82
C GLN A 103 -15.84 -19.08 3.84
N ASP A 104 -14.80 -19.04 3.00
CA ASP A 104 -13.88 -17.90 2.95
C ASP A 104 -13.53 -17.46 1.52
N SER A 105 -13.22 -16.17 1.36
CA SER A 105 -12.77 -15.59 0.10
C SER A 105 -11.92 -14.32 0.25
N MET A 106 -11.10 -14.09 -0.77
CA MET A 106 -10.36 -12.85 -0.99
C MET A 106 -10.72 -12.22 -2.33
N LEU A 107 -10.79 -10.90 -2.35
CA LEU A 107 -10.94 -10.06 -3.52
C LEU A 107 -9.61 -9.38 -3.86
N LEU A 108 -9.07 -9.69 -5.04
CA LEU A 108 -8.00 -8.91 -5.65
C LEU A 108 -8.60 -7.91 -6.64
N ASN A 109 -8.50 -6.62 -6.35
CA ASN A 109 -8.79 -5.57 -7.31
C ASN A 109 -7.55 -5.37 -8.20
N CYS A 110 -7.47 -6.12 -9.30
CA CYS A 110 -6.38 -6.00 -10.27
C CYS A 110 -6.60 -4.76 -11.14
N ILE A 111 -5.77 -3.75 -10.95
CA ILE A 111 -5.87 -2.45 -11.60
C ILE A 111 -4.84 -2.38 -12.72
N VAL A 112 -5.30 -2.38 -13.97
CA VAL A 112 -4.46 -2.17 -15.15
C VAL A 112 -4.23 -0.68 -15.31
N MET A 113 -2.97 -0.30 -15.20
CA MET A 113 -2.49 1.07 -15.22
C MET A 113 -2.38 1.61 -16.64
N VAL A 114 -2.37 2.94 -16.75
CA VAL A 114 -1.91 3.62 -17.95
C VAL A 114 -0.37 3.53 -18.01
N PRO A 115 0.22 2.98 -19.07
CA PRO A 115 1.68 2.88 -19.21
C PRO A 115 2.38 4.23 -19.05
N PHE A 116 3.58 4.23 -18.45
CA PHE A 116 4.35 5.45 -18.18
C PHE A 116 4.66 6.24 -19.45
N GLU A 117 4.86 5.52 -20.56
CA GLU A 117 5.21 6.04 -21.87
C GLU A 117 4.12 6.93 -22.48
N GLN A 118 2.88 6.87 -21.98
CA GLN A 118 1.80 7.75 -22.42
C GLN A 118 1.91 9.17 -21.88
N VAL A 119 2.84 9.43 -20.95
CA VAL A 119 3.09 10.80 -20.47
C VAL A 119 3.75 11.61 -21.58
N THR A 120 3.03 12.61 -22.08
CA THR A 120 3.51 13.54 -23.12
C THR A 120 3.65 14.92 -22.52
N GLU A 121 4.80 15.56 -22.72
CA GLU A 121 5.11 16.90 -22.18
C GLU A 121 4.84 17.04 -20.66
N GLY A 122 5.10 15.97 -19.90
CA GLY A 122 4.89 15.94 -18.45
C GLY A 122 3.41 15.91 -18.03
N LYS A 123 2.49 15.53 -18.92
CA LYS A 123 1.06 15.41 -18.65
C LYS A 123 0.51 14.06 -19.10
N LEU A 124 -0.58 13.65 -18.47
CA LEU A 124 -1.38 12.49 -18.89
C LEU A 124 -2.85 12.93 -18.89
N ASN A 125 -3.50 12.93 -20.06
CA ASN A 125 -4.87 13.45 -20.22
C ASN A 125 -5.10 14.82 -19.55
N GLY A 126 -4.16 15.75 -19.73
CA GLY A 126 -4.20 17.09 -19.15
C GLY A 126 -3.77 17.20 -17.68
N PHE A 127 -3.76 16.09 -16.93
CA PHE A 127 -3.28 16.05 -15.55
C PHE A 127 -1.76 16.20 -15.49
N ARG A 128 -1.25 17.11 -14.64
CA ARG A 128 0.18 17.43 -14.57
C ARG A 128 0.93 16.39 -13.74
N ILE A 129 1.75 15.59 -14.40
CA ILE A 129 2.69 14.66 -13.76
C ILE A 129 4.00 15.40 -13.47
N GLY A 130 4.50 16.19 -14.42
CA GLY A 130 5.85 16.75 -14.41
C GLY A 130 6.89 15.71 -14.81
N SER A 131 8.15 15.97 -14.43
CA SER A 131 9.28 15.13 -14.84
C SER A 131 9.85 14.37 -13.65
N TYR A 132 9.82 13.04 -13.75
CA TYR A 132 10.54 12.15 -12.83
C TYR A 132 12.05 12.39 -12.91
N PRO A 133 12.77 12.35 -11.78
CA PRO A 133 14.23 12.45 -11.79
C PRO A 133 14.82 11.20 -12.46
N LYS A 134 15.84 11.39 -13.31
CA LYS A 134 16.64 10.29 -13.85
C LYS A 134 17.58 9.78 -12.76
N SER A 135 17.68 8.47 -12.60
CA SER A 135 18.54 7.82 -11.62
C SER A 135 19.04 6.49 -12.17
N THR A 136 20.30 6.15 -11.88
CA THR A 136 20.88 4.82 -12.11
C THR A 136 20.70 3.89 -10.90
N ASN A 137 20.29 4.44 -9.75
CA ASN A 137 20.00 3.65 -8.56
C ASN A 137 18.64 2.96 -8.72
N GLU A 138 18.63 1.63 -8.63
CA GLU A 138 17.47 0.75 -8.78
C GLU A 138 16.32 1.06 -7.82
N LEU A 139 16.62 1.68 -6.66
CA LEU A 139 15.60 2.13 -5.71
C LEU A 139 14.73 3.25 -6.27
N TYR A 140 15.21 4.01 -7.26
CA TYR A 140 14.56 5.18 -7.86
C TYR A 140 14.27 4.95 -9.35
N THR A 141 13.81 3.74 -9.67
CA THR A 141 13.31 3.40 -11.01
C THR A 141 12.03 4.16 -11.35
N LEU A 142 11.83 4.44 -12.64
CA LEU A 142 10.61 5.05 -13.11
C LEU A 142 9.41 4.13 -12.80
N PRO A 143 8.23 4.69 -12.47
CA PRO A 143 7.01 3.91 -12.39
C PRO A 143 6.74 3.19 -13.72
N LYS A 144 6.20 1.97 -13.65
CA LYS A 144 5.75 1.23 -14.84
C LYS A 144 4.52 1.87 -15.50
N GLY A 145 3.73 2.59 -14.71
CA GLY A 145 2.49 3.22 -15.15
C GLY A 145 1.81 3.97 -14.03
N PHE A 146 0.60 4.43 -14.32
CA PHE A 146 -0.23 5.24 -13.43
C PHE A 146 -1.62 4.62 -13.31
N ILE A 147 -2.12 4.54 -12.08
CA ILE A 147 -3.51 4.20 -11.82
C ILE A 147 -4.38 5.40 -12.20
N GLU A 148 -5.32 5.20 -13.11
CA GLU A 148 -6.32 6.21 -13.47
C GLU A 148 -7.44 6.21 -12.43
N VAL A 149 -7.54 7.31 -11.69
CA VAL A 149 -8.61 7.53 -10.73
C VAL A 149 -9.64 8.48 -11.35
N THR A 150 -10.90 8.06 -11.36
CA THR A 150 -12.07 8.76 -11.86
C THR A 150 -13.06 8.96 -10.70
N ARG A 151 -14.09 9.79 -10.89
CA ARG A 151 -15.19 9.91 -9.92
C ARG A 151 -15.89 8.57 -9.66
N ALA A 152 -15.97 7.71 -10.68
CA ALA A 152 -16.64 6.42 -10.59
C ALA A 152 -15.85 5.38 -9.79
N ASN A 153 -14.51 5.49 -9.72
CA ASN A 153 -13.67 4.48 -9.08
C ASN A 153 -12.87 4.97 -7.87
N GLU A 154 -12.94 6.26 -7.49
CA GLU A 154 -12.14 6.78 -6.36
C GLU A 154 -12.39 6.04 -5.04
N GLN A 155 -13.58 5.44 -4.87
CA GLN A 155 -13.97 4.67 -3.69
C GLN A 155 -13.57 3.19 -3.77
N THR A 156 -12.87 2.75 -4.81
CA THR A 156 -12.40 1.36 -4.89
C THR A 156 -11.39 1.09 -3.78
N HIS A 157 -11.69 0.10 -2.94
CA HIS A 157 -10.77 -0.40 -1.92
C HIS A 157 -9.56 -1.07 -2.56
N ILE A 158 -8.39 -0.72 -2.06
CA ILE A 158 -7.11 -1.34 -2.40
C ILE A 158 -6.48 -2.08 -1.22
N SER A 159 -7.12 -1.98 -0.05
CA SER A 159 -6.90 -2.78 1.14
C SER A 159 -8.13 -2.63 2.06
N PRO A 160 -8.21 -3.33 3.19
CA PRO A 160 -9.35 -3.22 4.10
C PRO A 160 -9.70 -1.78 4.49
N HIS A 161 -8.71 -0.98 4.88
CA HIS A 161 -8.97 0.37 5.38
C HIS A 161 -8.82 1.46 4.31
N TYR A 162 -8.14 1.19 3.18
CA TYR A 162 -7.75 2.23 2.23
C TYR A 162 -8.39 2.05 0.84
N THR A 163 -8.78 3.19 0.25
CA THR A 163 -9.33 3.35 -1.10
C THR A 163 -8.37 4.13 -1.99
N LEU A 164 -8.61 4.16 -3.30
CA LEU A 164 -7.83 4.98 -4.23
C LEU A 164 -7.84 6.47 -3.85
N LYS A 165 -8.95 6.99 -3.32
CA LYS A 165 -9.11 8.39 -2.93
C LYS A 165 -8.12 8.84 -1.87
N ASP A 166 -7.77 7.97 -0.93
CA ASP A 166 -6.89 8.29 0.20
C ASP A 166 -5.48 8.69 -0.25
N PHE A 167 -5.06 8.21 -1.42
CA PHE A 167 -3.72 8.43 -1.94
C PHE A 167 -3.64 9.51 -3.02
N LEU A 168 -4.75 10.21 -3.30
CA LEU A 168 -4.77 11.24 -4.33
C LEU A 168 -3.78 12.37 -4.02
N CYS A 169 -3.07 12.80 -5.06
CA CYS A 169 -2.21 13.98 -4.98
C CYS A 169 -3.07 15.22 -4.72
N LYS A 170 -2.64 16.06 -3.75
CA LYS A 170 -3.34 17.30 -3.35
C LYS A 170 -3.29 18.43 -4.38
N GLN A 171 -2.66 18.21 -5.55
CA GLN A 171 -2.70 19.20 -6.62
C GLN A 171 -4.14 19.44 -7.11
N GLN A 172 -4.49 20.72 -7.27
CA GLN A 172 -5.78 21.11 -7.83
C GLN A 172 -5.87 20.70 -9.29
N SER A 173 -6.95 19.99 -9.64
CA SER A 173 -7.20 19.41 -10.96
C SER A 173 -8.58 18.76 -10.98
N ASP A 174 -9.15 18.69 -12.18
CA ASP A 174 -10.31 17.84 -12.47
C ASP A 174 -9.90 16.37 -12.62
N TYR A 175 -10.91 15.50 -12.78
CA TYR A 175 -10.70 14.08 -13.08
C TYR A 175 -10.57 13.86 -14.60
N PRO A 176 -9.85 12.82 -15.04
CA PRO A 176 -9.17 11.81 -14.24
C PRO A 176 -7.89 12.32 -13.56
N LYS A 177 -7.59 11.76 -12.39
CA LYS A 177 -6.32 11.94 -11.68
C LYS A 177 -5.48 10.68 -11.82
N TYR A 178 -4.18 10.82 -11.63
CA TYR A 178 -3.24 9.72 -11.79
C TYR A 178 -2.37 9.57 -10.55
N ILE A 179 -2.27 8.33 -10.06
CA ILE A 179 -1.44 8.00 -8.90
C ILE A 179 -0.49 6.85 -9.21
N VAL A 180 0.63 6.81 -8.50
CA VAL A 180 1.54 5.65 -8.46
C VAL A 180 1.48 5.10 -7.06
N LEU A 181 1.30 3.79 -6.94
CA LEU A 181 1.30 3.06 -5.67
C LEU A 181 2.14 1.79 -5.81
N LYS A 182 2.70 1.34 -4.68
CA LYS A 182 3.34 0.02 -4.56
C LYS A 182 2.60 -0.81 -3.53
N GLU A 183 2.31 -2.06 -3.88
CA GLU A 183 1.56 -3.00 -3.03
C GLU A 183 2.19 -3.13 -1.64
N ARG A 184 3.52 -3.27 -1.58
CA ARG A 184 4.27 -3.34 -0.32
C ARG A 184 4.03 -2.15 0.62
N GLY A 185 3.90 -0.94 0.07
CA GLY A 185 3.66 0.26 0.87
C GLY A 185 2.27 0.22 1.52
N ILE A 186 1.28 -0.24 0.79
CA ILE A 186 -0.10 -0.37 1.29
C ILE A 186 -0.18 -1.49 2.33
N LEU A 187 0.43 -2.65 2.04
CA LEU A 187 0.54 -3.74 3.00
C LEU A 187 1.26 -3.28 4.28
N LYS A 188 2.31 -2.47 4.17
CA LYS A 188 2.98 -1.88 5.34
C LYS A 188 2.02 -1.03 6.19
N LEU A 189 1.15 -0.22 5.58
CA LEU A 189 0.17 0.58 6.32
C LEU A 189 -0.78 -0.30 7.14
N GLU A 190 -1.33 -1.34 6.51
CA GLU A 190 -2.21 -2.31 7.17
C GLU A 190 -1.48 -3.05 8.30
N MET A 191 -0.26 -3.53 8.06
CA MET A 191 0.55 -4.22 9.09
C MET A 191 0.90 -3.32 10.28
N VAL A 192 1.25 -2.06 10.03
CA VAL A 192 1.52 -1.09 11.09
C VAL A 192 0.23 -0.80 11.88
N GLN A 193 -0.89 -0.59 11.20
CA GLN A 193 -2.17 -0.33 11.85
C GLN A 193 -2.62 -1.51 12.72
N SER A 194 -2.61 -2.73 12.19
CA SER A 194 -2.91 -3.95 12.96
C SER A 194 -1.98 -4.08 14.17
N TYR A 195 -0.70 -3.70 14.03
CA TYR A 195 0.22 -3.69 15.14
C TYR A 195 -0.18 -2.72 16.25
N LEU A 196 -0.40 -1.47 15.88
CA LEU A 196 -0.77 -0.43 16.84
C LEU A 196 -2.08 -0.78 17.56
N ASN A 197 -3.10 -1.22 16.81
CA ASN A 197 -4.41 -1.61 17.35
C ASN A 197 -4.32 -2.77 18.36
N SER A 198 -3.60 -3.84 18.01
CA SER A 198 -3.41 -4.99 18.90
C SER A 198 -2.51 -4.69 20.10
N SER A 199 -1.70 -3.64 20.02
CA SER A 199 -0.85 -3.17 21.12
C SER A 199 -1.51 -2.12 22.03
N GLY A 200 -2.79 -1.83 21.84
CA GLY A 200 -3.59 -0.96 22.70
C GLY A 200 -3.87 0.43 22.14
N LEU A 201 -3.18 0.86 21.08
CA LEU A 201 -3.47 2.13 20.40
C LEU A 201 -4.56 1.90 19.35
N ARG A 202 -5.82 1.96 19.78
CA ARG A 202 -7.00 1.68 18.93
C ARG A 202 -7.42 2.89 18.10
N PHE A 203 -7.47 2.73 16.79
CA PHE A 203 -7.99 3.71 15.84
C PHE A 203 -8.54 3.04 14.58
N SER A 204 -9.45 3.73 13.89
CA SER A 204 -10.13 3.23 12.71
C SER A 204 -9.24 3.16 11.47
N LYS A 205 -8.42 4.19 11.24
CA LYS A 205 -7.57 4.32 10.05
C LYS A 205 -6.59 5.49 10.19
N PHE A 206 -5.41 5.37 9.59
CA PHE A 206 -4.52 6.53 9.45
C PHE A 206 -5.13 7.63 8.56
N ARG A 207 -4.97 8.88 8.99
CA ARG A 207 -5.16 10.06 8.14
C ARG A 207 -3.86 10.41 7.42
N PHE A 208 -3.99 11.10 6.29
CA PHE A 208 -2.87 11.43 5.43
C PHE A 208 -2.64 12.94 5.35
N ILE A 209 -1.44 13.37 5.75
CA ILE A 209 -0.89 14.63 5.28
C ILE A 209 -0.56 14.51 3.79
N SER A 210 -0.04 13.36 3.36
CA SER A 210 0.21 13.08 1.94
C SER A 210 0.38 11.60 1.66
N GLY A 211 -0.30 11.12 0.61
CA GLY A 211 0.04 9.87 -0.07
C GLY A 211 0.96 10.14 -1.26
N TYR A 212 0.56 9.70 -2.46
CA TYR A 212 1.29 9.94 -3.69
C TYR A 212 1.40 11.44 -4.02
N ARG A 213 2.56 11.85 -4.56
CA ARG A 213 2.78 13.18 -5.12
C ARG A 213 3.26 13.05 -6.55
N THR A 214 2.71 13.83 -7.47
CA THR A 214 3.35 13.96 -8.78
C THR A 214 4.70 14.68 -8.63
N PRO A 215 5.69 14.42 -9.51
CA PRO A 215 6.92 15.20 -9.55
C PRO A 215 6.69 16.72 -9.64
N PHE A 216 5.67 17.15 -10.41
CA PHE A 216 5.24 18.54 -10.48
C PHE A 216 4.82 19.07 -9.11
N TYR A 217 3.86 18.39 -8.45
CA TYR A 217 3.34 18.85 -7.16
C TYR A 217 4.41 18.84 -6.08
N ASN A 218 5.20 17.77 -6.01
CA ASN A 218 6.30 17.64 -5.05
C ASN A 218 7.29 18.82 -5.15
N ARG A 219 7.65 19.23 -6.38
CA ARG A 219 8.48 20.41 -6.61
C ARG A 219 7.78 21.71 -6.21
N SER A 220 6.50 21.86 -6.53
CA SER A 220 5.74 23.09 -6.25
C SER A 220 5.65 23.43 -4.75
N ILE A 221 5.75 22.42 -3.88
CA ILE A 221 5.77 22.58 -2.42
C ILE A 221 7.19 22.56 -1.82
N GLY A 222 8.23 22.70 -2.65
CA GLY A 222 9.63 22.83 -2.21
C GLY A 222 10.30 21.54 -1.74
N ASN A 223 9.72 20.36 -2.02
CA ASN A 223 10.31 19.09 -1.59
C ASN A 223 11.47 18.62 -2.49
N VAL A 224 12.30 17.75 -1.93
CA VAL A 224 13.48 17.18 -2.60
C VAL A 224 13.09 16.33 -3.82
N LYS A 225 13.98 16.31 -4.82
CA LYS A 225 13.75 15.63 -6.12
C LYS A 225 13.52 14.12 -5.99
N ASN A 226 14.27 13.45 -5.10
CA ASN A 226 14.21 12.00 -4.92
C ASN A 226 13.28 11.59 -3.76
N SER A 227 12.22 12.35 -3.51
CA SER A 227 11.23 12.02 -2.48
C SER A 227 10.55 10.68 -2.80
N ARG A 228 10.42 9.80 -1.82
CA ARG A 228 9.75 8.49 -1.99
C ARG A 228 8.27 8.63 -2.38
N HIS A 229 7.61 9.74 -2.04
CA HIS A 229 6.21 9.99 -2.40
C HIS A 229 5.97 9.98 -3.92
N ILE A 230 6.94 10.40 -4.74
CA ILE A 230 6.76 10.39 -6.20
C ILE A 230 6.86 8.99 -6.79
N PHE A 231 7.46 8.04 -6.06
CA PHE A 231 7.61 6.65 -6.45
C PHE A 231 6.52 5.73 -5.86
N GLY A 232 5.53 6.31 -5.17
CA GLY A 232 4.31 5.62 -4.76
C GLY A 232 4.46 4.69 -3.55
N ASP A 233 5.51 4.87 -2.75
CA ASP A 233 5.80 3.97 -1.64
C ASP A 233 6.06 4.67 -0.30
N ALA A 234 5.60 5.92 -0.18
CA ALA A 234 5.71 6.72 1.03
C ALA A 234 4.43 7.44 1.40
N TYR A 235 4.23 7.58 2.70
CA TYR A 235 3.02 8.11 3.31
C TYR A 235 3.38 8.96 4.53
N ASP A 236 2.83 10.18 4.56
CA ASP A 236 2.90 11.07 5.72
C ASP A 236 1.55 10.94 6.45
N ILE A 237 1.57 10.31 7.63
CA ILE A 237 0.38 9.80 8.32
C ILE A 237 0.29 10.24 9.79
N TYR A 238 -0.95 10.32 10.28
CA TYR A 238 -1.29 10.63 11.67
C TYR A 238 -2.60 9.93 12.07
N ILE A 239 -2.91 9.91 13.38
CA ILE A 239 -4.15 9.36 13.94
C ILE A 239 -5.04 10.53 14.36
N ASP A 240 -6.31 10.48 13.94
CA ASP A 240 -7.33 11.51 14.13
C ASP A 240 -8.71 10.85 14.01
N GLU A 241 -9.21 10.40 15.17
CA GLU A 241 -10.49 9.70 15.33
C GLU A 241 -11.64 10.68 15.55
N ASN A 242 -11.37 11.88 16.08
CA ASN A 242 -12.39 12.91 16.28
C ASN A 242 -12.66 13.76 15.02
N ASN A 243 -11.86 13.58 13.96
CA ASN A 243 -11.94 14.27 12.66
C ASN A 243 -11.74 15.80 12.74
N ASP A 244 -10.93 16.27 13.69
CA ASP A 244 -10.60 17.71 13.83
C ASP A 244 -9.39 18.14 12.98
N ALA A 245 -8.84 17.23 12.17
CA ALA A 245 -7.64 17.41 11.34
C ALA A 245 -6.36 17.69 12.14
N GLN A 246 -6.36 17.37 13.44
CA GLN A 246 -5.20 17.40 14.31
C GLN A 246 -4.85 15.98 14.79
N MET A 247 -3.61 15.79 15.21
CA MET A 247 -3.22 14.50 15.80
C MET A 247 -3.86 14.41 17.17
N ASP A 248 -4.43 13.26 17.48
CA ASP A 248 -4.99 13.00 18.81
C ASP A 248 -3.88 12.91 19.88
N ASP A 249 -4.29 13.06 21.14
CA ASP A 249 -3.44 12.79 22.31
C ASP A 249 -3.23 11.28 22.41
N LEU A 250 -2.12 10.79 21.86
CA LEU A 250 -1.79 9.37 21.75
C LEU A 250 -1.07 8.85 22.99
N ASN A 251 -0.40 9.74 23.73
CA ASN A 251 0.32 9.37 24.94
C ASN A 251 -0.53 9.50 26.22
N ALA A 252 -1.74 10.05 26.11
CA ALA A 252 -2.72 10.27 27.17
C ALA A 252 -2.21 11.22 28.27
N ASP A 253 -1.43 12.25 27.91
CA ASP A 253 -0.92 13.26 28.85
C ASP A 253 -1.80 14.53 28.93
N GLY A 254 -2.88 14.59 28.14
CA GLY A 254 -3.86 15.69 28.10
C GLY A 254 -3.52 16.79 27.11
N GLU A 255 -2.37 16.73 26.43
CA GLU A 255 -1.93 17.70 25.44
C GLU A 255 -1.84 17.07 24.05
N LYS A 256 -2.21 17.81 23.01
CA LYS A 256 -2.03 17.39 21.60
C LYS A 256 -0.77 18.03 21.04
N ASP A 257 0.40 17.42 21.24
CA ASP A 257 1.70 18.04 20.97
C ASP A 257 2.73 17.12 20.26
N LYS A 258 4.01 17.53 20.23
CA LYS A 258 5.09 16.77 19.57
C LYS A 258 5.35 15.41 20.22
N LYS A 259 4.96 15.20 21.48
CA LYS A 259 5.13 13.95 22.20
C LYS A 259 4.21 12.87 21.63
N ASP A 260 3.05 13.23 21.08
CA ASP A 260 2.17 12.28 20.38
C ASP A 260 2.82 11.76 19.11
N VAL A 261 3.44 12.66 18.36
CA VAL A 261 4.20 12.29 17.16
C VAL A 261 5.37 11.37 17.53
N LEU A 262 6.09 11.70 18.61
CA LEU A 262 7.19 10.88 19.13
C LEU A 262 6.69 9.52 19.64
N TYR A 263 5.54 9.49 20.30
CA TYR A 263 4.88 8.28 20.76
C TYR A 263 4.60 7.36 19.57
N LEU A 264 3.88 7.86 18.56
CA LEU A 264 3.57 7.10 17.34
C LEU A 264 4.84 6.64 16.61
N TYR A 265 5.83 7.52 16.47
CA TYR A 265 7.13 7.18 15.87
C TYR A 265 7.79 6.01 16.60
N ASN A 266 7.86 6.05 17.93
CA ASN A 266 8.51 5.01 18.73
C ASN A 266 7.77 3.67 18.61
N ARG A 267 6.43 3.68 18.69
CA ARG A 267 5.61 2.47 18.49
C ARG A 267 5.84 1.85 17.11
N VAL A 268 6.00 2.65 16.07
CA VAL A 268 6.32 2.16 14.71
C VAL A 268 7.78 1.73 14.57
N ASP A 269 8.74 2.37 15.25
CA ASP A 269 10.15 1.94 15.21
C ASP A 269 10.35 0.57 15.87
N GLU A 270 9.56 0.23 16.89
CA GLU A 270 9.60 -1.09 17.55
C GLU A 270 9.34 -2.24 16.57
N LEU A 271 8.51 -2.04 15.55
CA LEU A 271 8.22 -3.03 14.51
C LEU A 271 9.49 -3.57 13.84
N TYR A 272 10.53 -2.74 13.71
CA TYR A 272 11.79 -3.11 13.05
C TYR A 272 12.61 -4.14 13.84
N ARG A 273 12.25 -4.42 15.09
CA ARG A 273 12.86 -5.49 15.90
C ARG A 273 12.25 -6.86 15.61
N HIS A 274 11.08 -6.91 14.97
CA HIS A 274 10.40 -8.16 14.68
C HIS A 274 10.83 -8.76 13.35
N PRO A 275 11.26 -10.04 13.30
CA PRO A 275 11.69 -10.68 12.06
C PRO A 275 10.65 -10.68 10.93
N TRP A 276 9.37 -10.80 11.28
CA TRP A 276 8.26 -10.79 10.32
C TRP A 276 8.09 -9.45 9.62
N PHE A 277 8.56 -8.34 10.21
CA PHE A 277 8.46 -7.01 9.62
C PHE A 277 9.60 -6.70 8.63
N LYS A 278 10.60 -7.58 8.51
CA LYS A 278 11.76 -7.41 7.63
C LYS A 278 11.39 -7.05 6.18
N PRO A 279 10.35 -7.63 5.54
CA PRO A 279 9.95 -7.23 4.19
C PRO A 279 9.54 -5.75 4.06
N PHE A 280 9.06 -5.14 5.14
CA PHE A 280 8.52 -3.77 5.17
C PHE A 280 9.53 -2.71 5.63
N ILE A 281 10.82 -3.06 5.74
CA ILE A 281 11.86 -2.11 6.16
C ILE A 281 11.90 -0.91 5.20
N GLY A 282 11.94 0.29 5.78
CA GLY A 282 12.17 1.52 5.04
C GLY A 282 12.46 2.72 5.94
N GLY A 283 12.16 3.90 5.42
CA GLY A 283 12.26 5.17 6.13
C GLY A 283 11.16 5.34 7.18
N LEU A 284 11.52 6.01 8.26
CA LEU A 284 10.60 6.51 9.28
C LEU A 284 11.09 7.90 9.72
N GLY A 285 10.26 8.91 9.59
CA GLY A 285 10.60 10.30 9.89
C GLY A 285 9.60 10.94 10.85
N LEU A 286 10.07 11.83 11.72
CA LEU A 286 9.22 12.58 12.65
C LEU A 286 9.06 14.03 12.17
N TYR A 287 7.83 14.54 12.14
CA TYR A 287 7.53 15.92 11.76
C TYR A 287 6.61 16.59 12.77
N ARG A 288 7.05 17.75 13.28
CA ARG A 288 6.27 18.58 14.21
C ARG A 288 5.16 19.32 13.47
N ALA A 289 4.11 19.66 14.21
CA ALA A 289 3.06 20.54 13.72
C ALA A 289 3.63 21.91 13.33
N ASN A 290 3.00 22.57 12.36
CA ASN A 290 3.27 23.96 12.00
C ASN A 290 1.98 24.62 11.50
N SER A 291 2.09 25.86 11.01
CA SER A 291 0.94 26.63 10.49
C SER A 291 0.12 25.97 9.36
N ARG A 292 0.63 24.92 8.71
CA ARG A 292 0.02 24.28 7.53
C ARG A 292 -0.52 22.88 7.80
N HIS A 293 -0.06 22.20 8.84
CA HIS A 293 -0.44 20.82 9.13
C HIS A 293 -0.17 20.46 10.59
N THR A 294 -0.91 19.47 11.09
CA THR A 294 -0.62 18.82 12.37
C THR A 294 0.73 18.09 12.36
N GLY A 295 1.17 17.60 13.51
CA GLY A 295 2.28 16.66 13.62
C GLY A 295 1.95 15.34 12.92
N PHE A 296 2.96 14.68 12.37
CA PHE A 296 2.79 13.42 11.65
C PHE A 296 4.10 12.63 11.59
N ILE A 297 3.98 11.34 11.26
CA ILE A 297 5.15 10.53 10.91
C ILE A 297 5.18 10.27 9.41
N HIS A 298 6.38 10.23 8.85
CA HIS A 298 6.63 9.72 7.51
C HIS A 298 6.95 8.24 7.59
N ILE A 299 6.37 7.42 6.73
CA ILE A 299 6.80 6.04 6.52
C ILE A 299 7.00 5.77 5.03
N ASP A 300 7.96 4.91 4.69
CA ASP A 300 8.10 4.37 3.34
C ASP A 300 8.62 2.93 3.32
N SER A 301 8.61 2.29 2.16
CA SER A 301 9.14 0.93 1.97
C SER A 301 10.40 0.88 1.10
N ARG A 302 11.34 1.82 1.29
CA ARG A 302 12.57 1.94 0.47
C ARG A 302 13.55 0.77 0.56
N GLY A 303 13.30 -0.23 1.42
CA GLY A 303 14.09 -1.46 1.53
C GLY A 303 15.31 -1.37 2.43
N TYR A 304 15.60 -0.20 3.03
CA TYR A 304 16.66 -0.03 4.02
C TYR A 304 16.22 0.93 5.12
N ARG A 305 16.75 0.73 6.33
CA ARG A 305 16.41 1.54 7.50
C ARG A 305 16.96 2.96 7.34
N ALA A 306 16.10 3.96 7.40
CA ALA A 306 16.46 5.37 7.46
C ALA A 306 15.62 6.07 8.53
N ARG A 307 16.22 6.96 9.32
CA ARG A 307 15.57 7.72 10.40
C ARG A 307 15.97 9.18 10.33
N TRP A 308 15.03 10.08 10.58
CA TRP A 308 15.26 11.52 10.62
C TRP A 308 14.13 12.24 11.35
N GLY A 309 14.35 13.53 11.61
CA GLY A 309 13.49 14.34 12.47
C GLY A 309 14.00 14.39 13.91
N GLU A 310 13.58 15.43 14.62
CA GLU A 310 13.88 15.71 16.03
C GLU A 310 12.62 16.15 16.79
#